data_AF-A0A1S9ZFG1-F1
#
_entry.id   AF-A0A1S9ZFG1-F1
#
_cell.length_a   1.000
_cell.length_b   1.000
_cell.length_c   1.000
_cell.angle_alpha   90.00
_cell.angle_beta   90.00
_cell.angle_gamma   90.00
#
_symmetry.space_group_name_H-M   'P 1'
#
loop_
_entity.id
_entity.type
_entity.pdbx_description
1 polymer ?
#
loop_
_entity_poly.entity_id
_entity_poly.type
_entity_poly.pdbx_seq_one_letter_code
_entity_poly.pdbx_strand_id
1 'polypeptide(L)'
;KSGFNIVGAGNNAGDAFANELINPGDTVTLQAGKNLTVAQTNGQFVFATANEVEFDQVAVGPLVINKDTGINAGNTVISNVAAGKEGTDAVNFSQLTKAQNAATTKVAGDQGVRIENTKNDDGSTTYTIAAKTDNVTTTVNEAGNIAAITSAITTNDDG
;
A
#
# COMPACT_ATOMS: atom_id res chain seq x y z
N LYS A 1 12.07 64.43 -20.72
CA LYS A 1 12.60 63.20 -20.10
C LYS A 1 11.59 62.10 -20.41
N SER A 2 11.98 61.01 -21.08
CA SER A 2 11.05 59.95 -21.50
C SER A 2 10.96 58.87 -20.42
N GLY A 3 9.74 58.48 -20.05
CA GLY A 3 9.45 57.34 -19.18
C GLY A 3 9.20 56.05 -19.96
N PHE A 4 8.89 54.97 -19.26
CA PHE A 4 8.47 53.69 -19.84
C PHE A 4 7.28 53.12 -19.08
N ASN A 5 6.47 52.32 -19.76
CA ASN A 5 5.32 51.65 -19.14
C ASN A 5 5.74 50.28 -18.59
N ILE A 6 5.25 49.92 -17.40
CA ILE A 6 5.33 48.58 -16.83
C ILE A 6 3.94 47.97 -16.76
N VAL A 7 3.84 46.68 -17.09
CA VAL A 7 2.65 45.85 -16.87
C VAL A 7 3.09 44.50 -16.29
N GLY A 8 2.43 44.03 -15.24
CA GLY A 8 2.64 42.67 -14.75
C GLY A 8 1.97 41.62 -15.67
N ALA A 9 2.43 40.37 -15.61
CA ALA A 9 1.83 39.24 -16.33
C ALA A 9 1.98 37.95 -15.52
N GLY A 10 1.16 36.94 -15.79
CA GLY A 10 1.24 35.62 -15.15
C GLY A 10 0.06 35.29 -14.22
N ASN A 11 0.25 34.32 -13.33
CA ASN A 11 -0.78 33.92 -12.35
C ASN A 11 -1.01 35.05 -11.34
N ASN A 12 -2.24 35.57 -11.36
CA ASN A 12 -2.64 36.66 -10.51
C ASN A 12 -2.74 36.21 -9.04
N ALA A 13 -1.97 36.85 -8.15
CA ALA A 13 -1.96 36.60 -6.70
C ALA A 13 -2.87 37.57 -5.90
N GLY A 14 -3.83 38.26 -6.54
CA GLY A 14 -4.83 39.05 -5.82
C GLY A 14 -5.58 40.10 -6.63
N ASP A 15 -4.98 40.73 -7.64
CA ASP A 15 -5.56 41.84 -8.41
C ASP A 15 -5.08 41.88 -9.87
N ALA A 16 -5.90 42.43 -10.77
CA ALA A 16 -5.54 42.57 -12.18
C ALA A 16 -4.29 43.46 -12.36
N PHE A 17 -3.45 43.13 -13.33
CA PHE A 17 -2.28 43.95 -13.66
C PHE A 17 -2.71 45.30 -14.25
N ALA A 18 -2.21 46.40 -13.67
CA ALA A 18 -2.35 47.73 -14.22
C ALA A 18 -1.16 48.08 -15.15
N ASN A 19 -1.43 48.87 -16.18
CA ASN A 19 -0.39 49.50 -16.98
C ASN A 19 0.02 50.83 -16.30
N GLU A 20 1.25 50.92 -15.83
CA GLU A 20 1.76 52.06 -15.08
C GLU A 20 2.90 52.76 -15.83
N LEU A 21 2.78 54.08 -16.01
CA LEU A 21 3.85 54.90 -16.60
C LEU A 21 4.88 55.27 -15.52
N ILE A 22 6.10 54.79 -15.70
CA ILE A 22 7.25 55.08 -14.85
C ILE A 22 8.05 56.23 -15.46
N ASN A 23 8.08 57.36 -14.75
CA ASN A 23 8.83 58.55 -15.13
C ASN A 23 10.27 58.49 -14.64
N PRO A 24 11.20 59.25 -15.26
CA PRO A 24 12.58 59.28 -14.78
C PRO A 24 12.71 59.87 -13.37
N GLY A 25 13.20 59.04 -12.45
CA GLY A 25 13.30 59.34 -11.01
C GLY A 25 12.34 58.50 -10.17
N ASP A 26 11.36 57.84 -10.78
CA ASP A 26 10.43 56.95 -10.09
C ASP A 26 11.16 55.67 -9.63
N THR A 27 10.66 55.07 -8.55
CA THR A 27 11.17 53.81 -8.01
C THR A 27 10.29 52.66 -8.44
N VAL A 28 10.91 51.60 -8.96
CA VAL A 28 10.23 50.33 -9.24
C VAL A 28 10.61 49.35 -8.15
N THR A 29 9.62 48.79 -7.44
CA THR A 29 9.83 47.77 -6.43
C THR A 29 9.44 46.40 -6.99
N LEU A 30 10.38 45.45 -6.90
CA LEU A 30 10.12 44.05 -7.18
C LEU A 30 10.10 43.29 -5.86
N GLN A 31 8.93 42.85 -5.44
CA GLN A 31 8.74 42.10 -4.20
C GLN A 31 8.50 40.63 -4.51
N ALA A 32 9.22 39.74 -3.85
CA ALA A 32 8.96 38.31 -3.93
C ALA A 32 7.92 37.89 -2.88
N GLY A 33 6.99 37.02 -3.28
CA GLY A 33 6.06 36.37 -2.36
C GLY A 33 6.71 35.20 -1.60
N LYS A 34 5.91 34.50 -0.79
CA LYS A 34 6.38 33.46 0.16
C LYS A 34 7.39 32.44 -0.42
N ASN A 35 7.12 31.93 -1.63
CA ASN A 35 7.91 30.82 -2.21
C ASN A 35 9.01 31.27 -3.17
N LEU A 36 9.22 32.58 -3.34
CA LEU A 36 10.23 33.13 -4.24
C LEU A 36 11.21 34.02 -3.47
N THR A 37 12.41 34.12 -4.01
CA THR A 37 13.40 35.11 -3.59
C THR A 37 13.75 35.97 -4.80
N VAL A 38 14.03 37.24 -4.53
CA VAL A 38 14.55 38.18 -5.52
C VAL A 38 15.81 38.83 -4.94
N ALA A 39 16.91 38.74 -5.68
CA ALA A 39 18.15 39.43 -5.35
C ALA A 39 18.51 40.38 -6.49
N GLN A 40 19.03 41.56 -6.17
CA GLN A 40 19.53 42.50 -7.17
C GLN A 40 20.97 42.88 -6.87
N THR A 41 21.84 42.69 -7.86
CA THR A 41 23.25 43.07 -7.80
C THR A 41 23.68 43.60 -9.16
N ASN A 42 24.31 44.77 -9.22
CA ASN A 42 24.84 45.36 -10.46
C ASN A 42 23.81 45.45 -11.62
N GLY A 43 22.54 45.74 -11.30
CA GLY A 43 21.48 45.83 -12.31
C GLY A 43 20.97 44.48 -12.83
N GLN A 44 21.50 43.35 -12.35
CA GLN A 44 20.95 42.02 -12.59
C GLN A 44 20.00 41.63 -11.46
N PHE A 45 18.82 41.15 -11.84
CA PHE A 45 17.88 40.53 -10.92
C PHE A 45 17.99 39.01 -11.04
N VAL A 46 18.07 38.33 -9.90
CA VAL A 46 18.06 36.86 -9.81
C VAL A 46 16.79 36.47 -9.08
N PHE A 47 15.95 35.68 -9.76
CA PHE A 47 14.77 35.06 -9.17
C PHE A 47 15.06 33.58 -8.93
N ALA A 48 14.74 33.11 -7.73
CA ALA A 48 14.88 31.71 -7.36
C ALA A 48 13.71 31.28 -6.47
N THR A 49 13.46 29.98 -6.40
CA THR A 49 12.60 29.43 -5.34
C THR A 49 13.28 29.65 -3.99
N ALA A 50 12.49 29.91 -2.96
CA ALA A 50 13.01 29.87 -1.60
C ALA A 50 13.50 28.44 -1.25
N ASN A 51 14.43 28.32 -0.30
CA ASN A 51 14.89 27.02 0.19
C ASN A 51 13.76 26.24 0.87
N GLU A 52 12.89 26.97 1.58
CA GLU A 52 11.67 26.47 2.20
C GLU A 52 10.48 27.09 1.47
N VAL A 53 9.62 26.23 0.92
CA VAL A 53 8.42 26.63 0.18
C VAL A 53 7.23 25.94 0.79
N GLU A 54 6.09 26.61 0.78
CA GLU A 54 4.84 26.07 1.29
C GLU A 54 3.78 26.10 0.19
N PHE A 55 3.14 24.95 -0.05
CA PHE A 55 2.03 24.80 -0.97
C PHE A 55 0.88 24.14 -0.24
N ASP A 56 -0.35 24.60 -0.50
CA ASP A 56 -1.54 23.88 -0.08
C ASP A 56 -1.70 22.57 -0.86
N GLN A 57 -1.23 22.56 -2.12
CA GLN A 57 -1.30 21.40 -3.00
C GLN A 57 -0.16 21.36 -4.02
N VAL A 58 0.40 20.17 -4.24
CA VAL A 58 1.29 19.85 -5.37
C VAL A 58 0.67 18.71 -6.17
N ALA A 59 0.46 18.93 -7.47
CA ALA A 59 -0.09 17.93 -8.38
C ALA A 59 0.91 17.56 -9.48
N VAL A 60 1.10 16.26 -9.71
CA VAL A 60 1.95 15.71 -10.78
C VAL A 60 1.14 14.67 -11.54
N GLY A 61 0.44 15.13 -12.58
CA GLY A 61 -0.58 14.31 -13.24
C GLY A 61 -1.69 13.94 -12.25
N PRO A 62 -2.03 12.64 -12.09
CA PRO A 62 -3.06 12.20 -11.13
C PRO A 62 -2.57 12.12 -9.68
N LEU A 63 -1.25 12.19 -9.43
CA LEU A 63 -0.70 12.21 -8.07
C LEU A 63 -0.90 13.59 -7.45
N VAL A 64 -1.36 13.62 -6.19
CA VAL A 64 -1.58 14.85 -5.43
C VAL A 64 -1.02 14.71 -4.02
N ILE A 65 -0.28 15.72 -3.58
CA ILE A 65 0.07 15.97 -2.18
C ILE A 65 -0.74 17.18 -1.73
N ASN A 66 -1.56 17.03 -0.69
CA ASN A 66 -2.43 18.07 -0.18
C ASN A 66 -2.23 18.23 1.33
N LYS A 67 -2.21 19.48 1.80
CA LYS A 67 -1.94 19.80 3.21
C LYS A 67 -2.96 19.22 4.20
N ASP A 68 -4.21 19.03 3.77
CA ASP A 68 -5.31 18.60 4.63
C ASP A 68 -5.64 17.12 4.44
N THR A 69 -5.52 16.62 3.21
CA THR A 69 -5.97 15.25 2.85
C THR A 69 -4.84 14.25 2.66
N GLY A 70 -3.58 14.67 2.77
CA GLY A 70 -2.41 13.79 2.65
C GLY A 70 -2.02 13.49 1.19
N ILE A 71 -1.53 12.27 0.95
CA ILE A 71 -0.97 11.83 -0.34
C ILE A 71 -1.98 10.93 -1.06
N ASN A 72 -2.35 11.30 -2.29
CA ASN A 72 -3.06 10.44 -3.22
C ASN A 72 -2.11 10.00 -4.34
N ALA A 73 -1.86 8.69 -4.45
CA ALA A 73 -0.97 8.12 -5.46
C ALA A 73 -1.56 8.09 -6.89
N GLY A 74 -2.81 8.50 -7.08
CA GLY A 74 -3.40 8.64 -8.41
C GLY A 74 -3.45 7.33 -9.20
N ASN A 75 -3.86 6.24 -8.56
CA ASN A 75 -3.85 4.87 -9.12
C ASN A 75 -2.47 4.41 -9.65
N THR A 76 -1.38 4.97 -9.10
CA THR A 76 -0.01 4.59 -9.46
C THR A 76 0.62 3.73 -8.37
N VAL A 77 1.39 2.73 -8.76
CA VAL A 77 2.15 1.89 -7.83
C VAL A 77 3.22 2.71 -7.11
N ILE A 78 3.24 2.64 -5.78
CA ILE A 78 4.34 3.17 -4.96
C ILE A 78 5.41 2.07 -4.84
N SER A 79 6.48 2.19 -5.64
CA SER A 79 7.59 1.24 -5.64
C SER A 79 8.70 1.66 -4.66
N ASN A 80 9.67 0.75 -4.44
CA ASN A 80 10.85 0.99 -3.57
C ASN A 80 10.53 1.33 -2.11
N VAL A 81 9.39 0.83 -1.60
CA VAL A 81 9.03 0.95 -0.18
C VAL A 81 9.84 -0.08 0.62
N ALA A 82 10.71 0.40 1.51
CA ALA A 82 11.43 -0.45 2.45
C ALA A 82 10.46 -1.20 3.39
N ALA A 83 10.91 -2.28 4.01
CA ALA A 83 10.06 -3.00 4.96
C ALA A 83 9.78 -2.13 6.19
N GLY A 84 8.50 -1.95 6.52
CA GLY A 84 8.06 -1.25 7.71
C GLY A 84 8.48 -1.98 8.98
N LYS A 85 8.86 -1.23 10.01
CA LYS A 85 9.37 -1.72 11.30
C LYS A 85 8.47 -1.31 12.47
N GLU A 86 7.87 -0.14 12.39
CA GLU A 86 6.99 0.40 13.42
C GLU A 86 5.51 0.26 13.04
N GLY A 87 4.62 0.39 14.02
CA GLY A 87 3.17 0.20 13.83
C GLY A 87 2.50 1.21 12.89
N THR A 88 3.19 2.30 12.54
CA THR A 88 2.71 3.35 11.63
C THR A 88 3.40 3.35 10.27
N ASP A 89 4.31 2.41 10.03
CA ASP A 89 5.02 2.31 8.76
C ASP A 89 4.13 1.67 7.69
N ALA A 90 4.31 2.10 6.44
CA ALA A 90 3.74 1.38 5.31
C ALA A 90 4.37 -0.01 5.17
N VAL A 91 3.57 -1.00 4.79
CA VAL A 91 4.04 -2.35 4.50
C VAL A 91 4.26 -2.54 3.00
N ASN A 92 5.34 -3.22 2.64
CA ASN A 92 5.58 -3.59 1.24
C ASN A 92 5.04 -5.00 0.91
N PHE A 93 4.94 -5.31 -0.38
CA PHE A 93 4.38 -6.58 -0.85
C PHE A 93 5.10 -7.81 -0.30
N SER A 94 6.42 -7.73 -0.06
CA SER A 94 7.19 -8.85 0.50
C SER A 94 6.78 -9.18 1.94
N GLN A 95 6.41 -8.18 2.74
CA GLN A 95 5.92 -8.40 4.11
C GLN A 95 4.54 -9.08 4.07
N LEU A 96 3.65 -8.63 3.19
CA LEU A 96 2.34 -9.24 3.00
C LEU A 96 2.46 -10.72 2.61
N THR A 97 3.28 -11.04 1.60
CA THR A 97 3.48 -12.43 1.15
C THR A 97 4.11 -13.30 2.24
N LYS A 98 5.07 -12.77 3.02
CA LYS A 98 5.64 -13.49 4.16
C LYS A 98 4.59 -13.79 5.23
N ALA A 99 3.75 -12.83 5.58
CA ALA A 99 2.68 -13.02 6.54
C ALA A 99 1.65 -14.05 6.05
N GLN A 100 1.26 -13.98 4.77
CA GLN A 100 0.36 -14.95 4.15
C GLN A 100 0.93 -16.38 4.20
N ASN A 101 2.20 -16.56 3.85
CA ASN A 101 2.86 -17.87 3.89
C ASN A 101 2.96 -18.41 5.32
N ALA A 102 3.29 -17.55 6.29
CA ALA A 102 3.37 -17.92 7.70
C ALA A 102 2.00 -18.29 8.30
N ALA A 103 0.91 -17.76 7.75
CA ALA A 103 -0.45 -18.08 8.18
C ALA A 103 -0.95 -19.45 7.68
N THR A 104 -0.16 -20.16 6.84
CA THR A 104 -0.57 -21.48 6.34
C THR A 104 -0.43 -22.57 7.41
N THR A 105 -1.43 -23.45 7.51
CA THR A 105 -1.39 -24.60 8.42
C THR A 105 -0.90 -25.83 7.66
N LYS A 106 0.03 -26.58 8.27
CA LYS A 106 0.48 -27.87 7.76
C LYS A 106 -0.20 -28.99 8.52
N VAL A 107 -1.02 -29.78 7.83
CA VAL A 107 -1.61 -31.01 8.36
C VAL A 107 -0.91 -32.20 7.70
N ALA A 108 -0.35 -33.09 8.50
CA ALA A 108 0.35 -34.29 8.03
C ALA A 108 -0.20 -35.52 8.75
N GLY A 109 -0.37 -36.60 7.99
CA GLY A 109 -0.88 -37.86 8.50
C GLY A 109 0.27 -38.87 8.61
N ASP A 110 0.25 -39.67 9.67
CA ASP A 110 1.17 -40.79 9.84
C ASP A 110 0.49 -42.12 9.40
N GLN A 111 1.11 -43.27 9.69
CA GLN A 111 0.70 -44.57 9.18
C GLN A 111 -0.78 -44.91 9.43
N GLY A 112 -1.38 -44.46 10.53
CA GLY A 112 -2.76 -44.75 10.90
C GLY A 112 -3.84 -43.83 10.31
N VAL A 113 -3.50 -42.75 9.59
CA VAL A 113 -4.48 -41.75 9.13
C VAL A 113 -4.36 -41.42 7.64
N ARG A 114 -5.49 -41.21 6.98
CA ARG A 114 -5.58 -40.66 5.62
C ARG A 114 -5.96 -39.20 5.72
N ILE A 115 -5.28 -38.36 4.95
CA ILE A 115 -5.62 -36.95 4.79
C ILE A 115 -5.97 -36.70 3.34
N GLU A 116 -7.11 -36.06 3.13
CA GLU A 116 -7.49 -35.48 1.86
C GLU A 116 -7.59 -33.97 2.02
N ASN A 117 -7.23 -33.25 0.96
CA ASN A 117 -7.40 -31.81 0.93
C ASN A 117 -8.27 -31.40 -0.25
N THR A 118 -8.95 -30.27 -0.08
CA THR A 118 -9.69 -29.63 -1.17
C THR A 118 -9.43 -28.14 -1.08
N LYS A 119 -9.03 -27.55 -2.21
CA LYS A 119 -8.89 -26.10 -2.33
C LYS A 119 -10.26 -25.50 -2.57
N ASN A 120 -10.62 -24.52 -1.75
CA ASN A 120 -11.89 -23.82 -1.83
C ASN A 120 -11.77 -22.62 -2.80
N ASP A 121 -12.90 -22.11 -3.30
CA ASP A 121 -12.95 -20.98 -4.24
C ASP A 121 -12.41 -19.68 -3.61
N ASP A 122 -12.52 -19.53 -2.29
CA ASP A 122 -11.97 -18.41 -1.52
C ASP A 122 -10.45 -18.49 -1.32
N GLY A 123 -9.80 -19.54 -1.85
CA GLY A 123 -8.38 -19.78 -1.75
C GLY A 123 -7.94 -20.51 -0.47
N SER A 124 -8.83 -20.75 0.50
CA SER A 124 -8.54 -21.56 1.68
C SER A 124 -8.47 -23.06 1.33
N THR A 125 -8.01 -23.89 2.29
CA THR A 125 -7.91 -25.35 2.11
C THR A 125 -8.65 -26.07 3.22
N THR A 126 -9.59 -26.94 2.84
CA THR A 126 -10.26 -27.88 3.75
C THR A 126 -9.44 -29.16 3.84
N TYR A 127 -9.08 -29.57 5.06
CA TYR A 127 -8.43 -30.86 5.32
C TYR A 127 -9.44 -31.83 5.94
N THR A 128 -9.70 -32.93 5.25
CA THR A 128 -10.52 -34.05 5.75
C THR A 128 -9.60 -35.13 6.27
N ILE A 129 -9.73 -35.46 7.56
CA ILE A 129 -8.88 -36.45 8.25
C ILE A 129 -9.72 -37.67 8.59
N ALA A 130 -9.24 -38.85 8.24
CA ALA A 130 -9.89 -40.13 8.54
C ALA A 130 -8.87 -41.15 9.07
N ALA A 131 -9.31 -42.10 9.89
CA ALA A 131 -8.51 -43.27 10.22
C ALA A 131 -8.35 -44.17 8.98
N LYS A 132 -7.17 -44.80 8.82
CA LYS A 132 -7.00 -45.88 7.84
C LYS A 132 -7.60 -47.15 8.44
N THR A 133 -8.39 -47.84 7.64
CA THR A 133 -8.91 -49.18 7.93
C THR A 133 -8.52 -50.08 6.77
N ASP A 134 -8.28 -51.35 7.05
CA ASP A 134 -7.92 -52.36 6.03
C ASP A 134 -9.16 -53.06 5.45
N ASN A 135 -10.34 -52.83 6.01
CA ASN A 135 -11.57 -53.55 5.71
C ASN A 135 -11.44 -55.09 5.86
N VAL A 136 -10.44 -55.54 6.64
CA VAL A 136 -10.20 -56.94 6.98
C VAL A 136 -10.23 -57.16 8.49
N THR A 137 -9.47 -56.36 9.24
CA THR A 137 -9.45 -56.36 10.71
C THR A 137 -10.27 -55.20 11.28
N THR A 138 -10.34 -54.08 10.57
CA THR A 138 -11.08 -52.87 10.99
C THR A 138 -11.85 -52.24 9.84
N THR A 139 -12.93 -51.53 10.15
CA THR A 139 -13.70 -50.73 9.19
C THR A 139 -14.32 -49.50 9.86
N VAL A 140 -14.86 -48.57 9.07
CA VAL A 140 -15.71 -47.48 9.58
C VAL A 140 -17.16 -47.88 9.34
N ASN A 141 -17.96 -48.01 10.41
CA ASN A 141 -19.35 -48.42 10.30
C ASN A 141 -20.27 -47.28 9.81
N GLU A 142 -21.55 -47.59 9.56
CA GLU A 142 -22.53 -46.61 9.06
C GLU A 142 -22.75 -45.41 10.01
N ALA A 143 -22.49 -45.57 11.30
CA ALA A 143 -22.53 -44.49 12.29
C ALA A 143 -21.24 -43.65 12.32
N GLY A 144 -20.23 -43.96 11.49
CA GLY A 144 -18.95 -43.26 11.43
C GLY A 144 -17.92 -43.70 12.47
N ASN A 145 -18.18 -44.77 13.24
CA ASN A 145 -17.27 -45.29 14.26
C ASN A 145 -16.28 -46.31 13.66
N ILE A 146 -15.05 -46.34 14.19
CA ILE A 146 -14.11 -47.43 13.90
C ILE A 146 -14.61 -48.70 14.59
N ALA A 147 -14.74 -49.79 13.83
CA ALA A 147 -15.21 -51.08 14.30
C ALA A 147 -14.22 -52.19 13.94
N ALA A 148 -14.03 -53.16 14.84
CA ALA A 148 -13.33 -54.39 14.53
C ALA A 148 -14.22 -55.32 13.70
N ILE A 149 -13.65 -55.95 12.69
CA ILE A 149 -14.30 -57.02 11.94
C ILE A 149 -14.01 -58.32 12.71
N THR A 150 -15.03 -58.89 13.34
CA THR A 150 -14.91 -60.09 14.19
C THR A 150 -15.83 -61.20 13.70
N SER A 151 -15.37 -62.44 13.82
CA SER A 151 -16.20 -63.64 13.69
C SER A 151 -16.60 -64.12 15.08
N ALA A 152 -17.73 -64.83 15.19
CA ALA A 152 -18.09 -65.48 16.44
C ALA A 152 -16.96 -66.43 16.88
N ILE A 153 -16.47 -66.26 18.11
CA ILE A 153 -15.59 -67.24 18.73
C ILE A 153 -16.46 -68.46 19.05
N THR A 154 -16.22 -69.57 18.37
CA THR A 154 -16.83 -70.86 18.71
C THR A 154 -15.86 -71.62 19.60
N THR A 155 -16.24 -71.88 20.85
CA THR A 155 -15.56 -72.87 21.69
C THR A 155 -15.93 -74.26 21.17
N ASN A 156 -14.96 -75.12 20.89
CA ASN A 156 -15.22 -76.55 20.79
C ASN A 156 -15.35 -77.13 22.21
N ASP A 157 -15.97 -78.30 22.33
CA ASP A 157 -16.16 -78.98 23.63
C ASP A 157 -14.83 -79.40 24.31
N ASP A 158 -13.69 -79.15 23.65
CA ASP A 158 -12.36 -79.57 24.09
C ASP A 158 -11.53 -78.49 24.80
N GLY A 159 -11.99 -77.23 24.84
CA GLY A 159 -11.31 -76.12 25.55
C GLY A 159 -10.09 -75.56 24.83
#